data_AF-A0A365XRL9-F1
#
_entry.id   AF-A0A365XRL9-F1
#
_cell.length_a   1.000
_cell.length_b   1.000
_cell.length_c   1.000
_cell.angle_alpha   90.00
_cell.angle_beta   90.00
_cell.angle_gamma   90.00
#
_symmetry.space_group_name_H-M   'P 1'
#
loop_
_entity.id
_entity.type
_entity.pdbx_description
1 polymer ?
#
loop_
_entity_poly.entity_id
_entity_poly.type
_entity_poly.pdbx_seq_one_letter_code
_entity_poly.pdbx_strand_id
1 'polypeptide(L)'
;MQKHETISCPRCQRPFECRVNNIRNCQCSGVLLTTEERFQIGEQYQGCLCADCLHEMKTALQQPALQHTKTMAYEEQIERSVTRIFKAVFPNTVNHYDTLFGGTAMHLMDEVAFITATRFTKMRTVTVSSDRIDFKKPIPHGTIIELVGTVVHVGNTSLKVQVDVFVEQMYLDHREKAISGTFTFVAIDENKKPIPIRIPA
;
A
#
# COMPACT_ATOMS: atom_id res chain seq x y z
N MET A 1 -17.40 -30.10 23.30
CA MET A 1 -18.68 -29.47 22.91
C MET A 1 -18.51 -27.97 23.01
N GLN A 2 -18.56 -27.23 21.90
CA GLN A 2 -18.56 -25.77 21.94
C GLN A 2 -19.89 -25.34 22.55
N LYS A 3 -19.85 -24.69 23.72
CA LYS A 3 -21.04 -24.25 24.45
C LYS A 3 -21.60 -23.02 23.72
N HIS A 4 -22.89 -23.04 23.40
CA HIS A 4 -23.61 -21.83 22.99
C HIS A 4 -23.87 -20.98 24.21
N GLU A 5 -23.56 -19.70 24.13
CA GLU A 5 -23.88 -18.73 25.18
C GLU A 5 -24.95 -17.78 24.65
N THR A 6 -25.99 -17.54 25.44
CA THR A 6 -26.96 -16.48 25.16
C THR A 6 -26.37 -15.16 25.60
N ILE A 7 -26.16 -14.25 24.65
CA ILE A 7 -25.60 -12.92 24.89
C ILE A 7 -26.51 -11.85 24.27
N SER A 8 -26.38 -10.60 24.71
CA SER A 8 -27.11 -9.46 24.13
C SER A 8 -26.33 -8.86 22.96
N CYS A 9 -27.01 -8.62 21.85
CA CYS A 9 -26.43 -7.90 20.72
C CYS A 9 -26.14 -6.45 21.12
N PRO A 10 -24.89 -5.95 21.07
CA PRO A 10 -24.56 -4.60 21.49
C PRO A 10 -25.19 -3.51 20.60
N ARG A 11 -25.65 -3.86 19.39
CA ARG A 11 -26.31 -2.92 18.47
C ARG A 11 -27.81 -2.77 18.73
N CYS A 12 -28.55 -3.87 18.85
CA CYS A 12 -30.02 -3.86 18.94
C CYS A 12 -30.58 -4.35 20.29
N GLN A 13 -29.70 -4.76 21.22
CA GLN A 13 -30.01 -5.29 22.54
C GLN A 13 -30.86 -6.56 22.56
N ARG A 14 -31.09 -7.20 21.41
CA ARG A 14 -31.79 -8.49 21.34
C ARG A 14 -30.87 -9.63 21.82
N PRO A 15 -31.36 -10.55 22.66
CA PRO A 15 -30.61 -11.74 23.04
C PRO A 15 -30.50 -12.70 21.86
N PHE A 16 -29.36 -13.38 21.73
CA PHE A 16 -29.13 -14.42 20.73
C PHE A 16 -28.05 -15.40 21.19
N GLU A 17 -27.98 -16.57 20.57
CA GLU A 17 -26.96 -17.57 20.85
C GLU A 17 -25.67 -17.32 20.02
N CYS A 18 -24.53 -17.08 20.68
CA CYS A 18 -23.22 -17.01 20.04
C CYS A 18 -22.34 -18.21 20.42
N ARG A 19 -21.56 -18.70 19.44
CA ARG A 19 -20.57 -19.79 19.62
C ARG A 19 -19.20 -19.33 20.10
N VAL A 20 -18.84 -18.09 19.76
CA VAL A 20 -17.43 -17.63 19.85
C VAL A 20 -17.29 -16.41 20.76
N ASN A 21 -18.39 -15.68 21.00
CA ASN A 21 -18.44 -14.45 21.79
C ASN A 21 -17.40 -13.38 21.37
N ASN A 22 -16.93 -13.43 20.12
CA ASN A 22 -15.95 -12.51 19.56
C ASN A 22 -16.16 -12.43 18.04
N ILE A 23 -16.52 -11.24 17.56
CA ILE A 23 -16.85 -11.02 16.15
C ILE A 23 -15.65 -11.25 15.21
N ARG A 24 -14.42 -10.99 15.67
CA ARG A 24 -13.20 -11.22 14.87
C ARG A 24 -12.98 -12.71 14.58
N ASN A 25 -13.44 -13.57 15.48
CA ASN A 25 -13.38 -15.03 15.34
C ASN A 25 -14.73 -15.64 14.95
N CYS A 26 -15.69 -14.83 14.50
CA CYS A 26 -17.05 -15.28 14.25
C CYS A 26 -17.11 -16.44 13.23
N GLN A 27 -17.77 -17.53 13.61
CA GLN A 27 -18.02 -18.71 12.77
C GLN A 27 -19.52 -18.91 12.53
N CYS A 28 -20.28 -17.80 12.48
CA CYS A 28 -21.73 -17.87 12.27
C CYS A 28 -22.04 -18.48 10.90
N SER A 29 -22.78 -19.60 10.89
CA SER A 29 -23.28 -20.21 9.66
C SER A 29 -24.46 -19.45 9.06
N GLY A 30 -25.17 -18.65 9.85
CA GLY A 30 -26.31 -17.85 9.42
C GLY A 30 -25.93 -16.61 8.60
N VAL A 31 -24.74 -16.05 8.83
CA VAL A 31 -24.23 -14.89 8.09
C VAL A 31 -22.81 -15.14 7.63
N LEU A 32 -22.64 -15.35 6.33
CA LEU A 32 -21.34 -15.51 5.70
C LEU A 32 -20.63 -14.15 5.63
N LEU A 33 -19.75 -13.89 6.59
CA LEU A 33 -18.83 -12.75 6.56
C LEU A 33 -17.45 -13.19 6.08
N THR A 34 -16.86 -12.40 5.19
CA THR A 34 -15.44 -12.47 4.83
C THR A 34 -14.56 -12.07 6.01
N THR A 35 -13.27 -12.38 5.95
CA THR A 35 -12.30 -11.98 6.99
C THR A 35 -12.25 -10.48 7.19
N GLU A 36 -12.31 -9.71 6.09
CA GLU A 36 -12.32 -8.26 6.10
C GLU A 36 -13.59 -7.70 6.76
N GLU A 37 -14.76 -8.20 6.38
CA GLU A 37 -16.04 -7.78 7.00
C GLU A 37 -16.05 -8.06 8.51
N ARG A 38 -15.51 -9.20 8.97
CA ARG A 38 -15.40 -9.51 10.41
C ARG A 38 -14.47 -8.54 11.14
N PHE A 39 -13.36 -8.19 10.50
CA PHE A 39 -12.40 -7.25 11.08
C PHE A 39 -13.01 -5.86 11.24
N GLN A 40 -13.65 -5.35 10.19
CA GLN A 40 -14.30 -4.04 10.18
C GLN A 40 -15.42 -3.94 11.22
N ILE A 41 -16.32 -4.92 11.28
CA ILE A 41 -17.38 -4.95 12.30
C ILE A 41 -16.77 -5.02 13.71
N GLY A 42 -15.66 -5.75 13.86
CA GLY A 42 -14.91 -5.89 15.12
C GLY A 42 -14.04 -4.72 15.53
N GLU A 43 -13.94 -3.67 14.72
CA GLU A 43 -13.41 -2.37 15.16
C GLU A 43 -14.52 -1.49 15.76
N GLN A 44 -15.78 -1.69 15.36
CA GLN A 44 -16.90 -0.87 15.81
C GLN A 44 -17.63 -1.43 17.04
N TYR A 45 -17.65 -2.76 17.23
CA TYR A 45 -18.41 -3.42 18.30
C TYR A 45 -17.54 -4.36 19.13
N GLN A 46 -17.57 -4.18 20.46
CA GLN A 46 -16.98 -5.10 21.43
C GLN A 46 -17.98 -6.22 21.76
N GLY A 47 -18.12 -7.21 20.87
CA GLY A 47 -19.00 -8.39 21.07
C GLY A 47 -19.56 -8.96 19.77
N CYS A 48 -20.15 -10.16 19.80
CA CYS A 48 -20.90 -10.67 18.63
C CYS A 48 -22.17 -9.82 18.40
N LEU A 49 -22.56 -9.62 17.13
CA LEU A 49 -23.88 -9.09 16.77
C LEU A 49 -24.85 -10.23 16.43
N CYS A 50 -26.16 -10.01 16.58
CA CYS A 50 -27.17 -10.96 16.10
C CYS A 50 -27.19 -11.04 14.57
N ALA A 51 -27.80 -12.09 14.01
CA ALA A 51 -27.83 -12.33 12.56
C ALA A 51 -28.41 -11.14 11.77
N ASP A 52 -29.53 -10.56 12.21
CA ASP A 52 -30.15 -9.40 11.55
C ASP A 52 -29.18 -8.21 11.47
N CYS A 53 -28.55 -7.87 12.60
CA CYS A 53 -27.57 -6.79 12.66
C CYS A 53 -26.31 -7.09 11.83
N LEU A 54 -25.88 -8.36 11.76
CA LEU A 54 -24.76 -8.77 10.91
C LEU A 54 -25.10 -8.64 9.42
N HIS A 55 -26.31 -9.01 9.02
CA HIS A 55 -26.79 -8.81 7.65
C HIS A 55 -26.85 -7.33 7.28
N GLU A 56 -27.44 -6.50 8.15
CA GLU A 56 -27.48 -5.05 7.94
C GLU A 56 -26.08 -4.44 7.84
N MET A 57 -25.14 -4.87 8.71
CA MET A 57 -23.76 -4.40 8.62
C MET A 57 -23.08 -4.84 7.32
N LYS A 58 -23.27 -6.09 6.94
CA LYS A 58 -22.75 -6.62 5.67
C LYS A 58 -23.28 -5.81 4.49
N THR A 59 -24.58 -5.55 4.44
CA THR A 59 -25.19 -4.72 3.39
C THR A 59 -24.63 -3.30 3.41
N ALA A 60 -24.47 -2.68 4.59
CA ALA A 60 -23.88 -1.35 4.72
C ALA A 60 -22.42 -1.28 4.22
N LEU A 61 -21.61 -2.30 4.51
CA LEU A 61 -20.24 -2.42 4.01
C LEU A 61 -20.17 -2.65 2.49
N GLN A 62 -21.25 -3.16 1.90
CA GLN A 62 -21.41 -3.39 0.46
C GLN A 62 -22.09 -2.22 -0.26
N GLN A 63 -22.43 -1.12 0.44
CA GLN A 63 -23.03 0.04 -0.19
C GLN A 63 -22.01 0.80 -1.07
N PRO A 64 -22.37 1.15 -2.33
CA PRO A 64 -21.46 1.80 -3.27
C PRO A 64 -20.82 3.11 -2.78
N ALA A 65 -21.54 3.89 -1.96
CA ALA A 65 -21.10 5.20 -1.50
C ALA A 65 -19.89 5.17 -0.54
N LEU A 66 -19.83 4.16 0.34
CA LEU A 66 -18.68 3.93 1.24
C LEU A 66 -17.45 3.39 0.49
N GLN A 67 -17.70 2.63 -0.58
CA GLN A 67 -16.62 2.08 -1.42
C GLN A 67 -16.03 3.17 -2.33
N HIS A 68 -16.87 4.06 -2.87
CA HIS A 68 -16.47 5.18 -3.70
C HIS A 68 -15.64 6.22 -2.93
N THR A 69 -16.00 6.54 -1.68
CA THR A 69 -15.20 7.45 -0.82
C THR A 69 -13.83 6.86 -0.46
N LYS A 70 -13.75 5.55 -0.17
CA LYS A 70 -12.46 4.89 0.06
C LYS A 70 -11.58 4.89 -1.20
N THR A 71 -12.13 4.62 -2.37
CA THR A 71 -11.35 4.64 -3.63
C THR A 71 -10.78 6.03 -3.92
N MET A 72 -11.57 7.09 -3.73
CA MET A 72 -11.12 8.48 -3.92
C MET A 72 -9.99 8.86 -2.93
N ALA A 73 -10.11 8.46 -1.66
CA ALA A 73 -9.06 8.71 -0.67
C ALA A 73 -7.75 7.98 -1.00
N TYR A 74 -7.84 6.76 -1.54
CA TYR A 74 -6.66 6.02 -2.01
C TYR A 74 -5.99 6.72 -3.19
N GLU A 75 -6.76 7.14 -4.20
CA GLU A 75 -6.24 7.84 -5.39
C GLU A 75 -5.56 9.17 -4.99
N GLU A 76 -6.21 9.96 -4.14
CA GLU A 76 -5.64 11.21 -3.61
C GLU A 76 -4.35 10.96 -2.82
N GLN A 77 -4.30 9.88 -2.01
CA GLN A 77 -3.11 9.52 -1.27
C GLN A 77 -1.98 9.02 -2.18
N ILE A 78 -2.30 8.29 -3.27
CA ILE A 78 -1.31 7.91 -4.29
C ILE A 78 -0.70 9.18 -4.88
N GLU A 79 -1.52 10.13 -5.34
CA GLU A 79 -1.06 11.39 -5.93
C GLU A 79 -0.19 12.20 -4.95
N ARG A 80 -0.64 12.35 -3.70
CA ARG A 80 0.12 13.05 -2.64
C ARG A 80 1.43 12.36 -2.27
N SER A 81 1.54 11.06 -2.49
CA SER A 81 2.74 10.27 -2.19
C SER A 81 3.79 10.31 -3.30
N VAL A 82 3.40 10.72 -4.53
CA VAL A 82 4.32 10.79 -5.68
C VAL A 82 5.55 11.60 -5.30
N THR A 83 6.71 10.97 -5.50
CA THR A 83 8.00 11.56 -5.17
C THR A 83 8.82 11.73 -6.42
N ARG A 84 9.37 12.94 -6.60
CA ARG A 84 10.21 13.30 -7.73
C ARG A 84 11.55 13.79 -7.20
N ILE A 85 12.64 13.19 -7.66
CA ILE A 85 14.00 13.61 -7.31
C ILE A 85 14.74 13.90 -8.62
N PHE A 86 15.41 15.05 -8.65
CA PHE A 86 16.27 15.45 -9.75
C PHE A 86 17.74 15.39 -9.32
N LYS A 87 18.60 14.88 -10.20
CA LYS A 87 20.05 14.82 -9.99
C LYS A 87 20.77 15.11 -11.30
N ALA A 88 21.89 15.83 -11.22
CA ALA A 88 22.84 15.89 -12.32
C ALA A 88 23.69 14.60 -12.32
N VAL A 89 23.99 14.06 -13.50
CA VAL A 89 24.86 12.90 -13.66
C VAL A 89 26.30 13.38 -13.80
N PHE A 90 27.06 13.28 -12.72
CA PHE A 90 28.47 13.68 -12.66
C PHE A 90 29.42 12.50 -12.93
N PRO A 91 30.69 12.77 -13.32
CA PRO A 91 31.67 11.73 -13.64
C PRO A 91 31.93 10.69 -12.53
N ASN A 92 31.71 11.04 -11.26
CA ASN A 92 31.84 10.09 -10.14
C ASN A 92 30.66 9.11 -10.03
N THR A 93 29.61 9.26 -10.84
CA THR A 93 28.40 8.42 -10.83
C THR A 93 28.28 7.54 -12.07
N VAL A 94 29.20 7.67 -13.03
CA VAL A 94 29.21 6.87 -14.26
C VAL A 94 30.14 5.68 -14.17
N ASN A 95 29.92 4.72 -15.07
CA ASN A 95 30.79 3.57 -15.29
C ASN A 95 31.92 3.92 -16.29
N HIS A 96 32.71 2.92 -16.67
CA HIS A 96 33.82 3.06 -17.63
C HIS A 96 33.39 3.36 -19.08
N TYR A 97 32.09 3.44 -19.36
CA TYR A 97 31.50 3.86 -20.64
C TYR A 97 30.87 5.25 -20.56
N ASP A 98 31.20 6.06 -19.54
CA ASP A 98 30.70 7.43 -19.40
C ASP A 98 29.16 7.54 -19.27
N THR A 99 28.53 6.45 -18.82
CA THR A 99 27.08 6.37 -18.58
C THR A 99 26.79 6.03 -17.12
N LEU A 100 25.66 6.52 -16.59
CA LEU A 100 25.24 6.31 -15.21
C LEU A 100 25.39 4.84 -14.82
N PHE A 101 26.19 4.61 -13.78
CA PHE A 101 26.44 3.25 -13.32
C PHE A 101 25.12 2.63 -12.83
N GLY A 102 24.82 1.42 -13.29
CA GLY A 102 23.56 0.74 -12.97
C GLY A 102 23.33 0.59 -11.46
N GLY A 103 24.39 0.32 -10.69
CA GLY A 103 24.31 0.27 -9.23
C GLY A 103 23.89 1.60 -8.61
N THR A 104 24.42 2.71 -9.11
CA THR A 104 24.05 4.06 -8.66
C THR A 104 22.61 4.39 -9.04
N ALA A 105 22.17 4.02 -10.25
CA ALA A 105 20.78 4.18 -10.67
C ALA A 105 19.82 3.41 -9.74
N MET A 106 20.11 2.13 -9.46
CA MET A 106 19.28 1.31 -8.56
C MET A 106 19.24 1.86 -7.13
N HIS A 107 20.36 2.36 -6.62
CA HIS A 107 20.40 3.02 -5.31
C HIS A 107 19.45 4.22 -5.22
N LEU A 108 19.50 5.10 -6.22
CA LEU A 108 18.61 6.26 -6.29
C LEU A 108 17.14 5.84 -6.48
N MET A 109 16.89 4.79 -7.26
CA MET A 109 15.54 4.27 -7.45
C MET A 109 14.95 3.72 -6.14
N ASP A 110 15.70 2.93 -5.37
CA ASP A 110 15.25 2.41 -4.07
C ASP A 110 14.99 3.55 -3.07
N GLU A 111 15.83 4.58 -3.04
CA GLU A 111 15.62 5.78 -2.21
C GLU A 111 14.28 6.46 -2.52
N VAL A 112 14.01 6.71 -3.81
CA VAL A 112 12.75 7.32 -4.27
C VAL A 112 11.56 6.42 -3.96
N ALA A 113 11.72 5.11 -4.14
CA ALA A 113 10.67 4.14 -3.85
C ALA A 113 10.32 4.12 -2.36
N PHE A 114 11.34 4.13 -1.49
CA PHE A 114 11.20 4.17 -0.04
C PHE A 114 10.52 5.46 0.44
N ILE A 115 10.91 6.62 -0.08
CA ILE A 115 10.28 7.90 0.27
C ILE A 115 8.81 7.89 -0.16
N THR A 116 8.51 7.40 -1.37
CA THR A 116 7.13 7.28 -1.87
C THR A 116 6.30 6.37 -0.97
N ALA A 117 6.80 5.17 -0.65
CA ALA A 117 6.12 4.22 0.21
C ALA A 117 5.88 4.78 1.62
N THR A 118 6.86 5.48 2.18
CA THR A 118 6.76 6.12 3.50
C THR A 118 5.75 7.26 3.47
N ARG A 119 5.73 8.09 2.41
CA ARG A 119 4.76 9.18 2.26
C ARG A 119 3.33 8.64 2.12
N PHE A 120 3.15 7.55 1.38
CA PHE A 120 1.88 6.89 1.17
C PHE A 120 1.34 6.27 2.46
N THR A 121 2.15 5.47 3.16
CA THR A 121 1.71 4.69 4.32
C THR A 121 1.75 5.48 5.63
N LYS A 122 2.68 6.43 5.77
CA LYS A 122 3.05 7.07 7.06
C LYS A 122 3.51 6.06 8.12
N MET A 123 4.01 4.90 7.70
CA MET A 123 4.41 3.79 8.54
C MET A 123 5.87 3.42 8.31
N ARG A 124 6.45 2.63 9.22
CA ARG A 124 7.78 2.04 8.99
C ARG A 124 7.66 0.98 7.91
N THR A 125 8.40 1.14 6.82
CA THR A 125 8.41 0.18 5.71
C THR A 125 9.81 -0.36 5.46
N VAL A 126 9.89 -1.59 4.98
CA VAL A 126 11.15 -2.22 4.54
C VAL A 126 11.02 -2.70 3.10
N THR A 127 12.06 -2.51 2.30
CA THR A 127 12.16 -3.08 0.95
C THR A 127 12.32 -4.60 1.09
N VAL A 128 11.41 -5.39 0.52
CA VAL A 128 11.48 -6.86 0.57
C VAL A 128 11.93 -7.47 -0.75
N SER A 129 11.67 -6.78 -1.87
CA SER A 129 12.13 -7.20 -3.18
C SER A 129 12.11 -6.03 -4.16
N SER A 130 12.94 -6.14 -5.19
CA SER A 130 12.72 -5.47 -6.47
C SER A 130 12.21 -6.49 -7.49
N ASP A 131 11.27 -6.07 -8.31
CA ASP A 131 10.90 -6.79 -9.53
C ASP A 131 11.94 -6.48 -10.63
N ARG A 132 11.67 -6.90 -11.87
CA ARG A 132 12.55 -6.66 -13.03
C ARG A 132 12.74 -5.15 -13.26
N ILE A 133 14.01 -4.73 -13.37
CA ILE A 133 14.40 -3.36 -13.73
C ILE A 133 14.89 -3.34 -15.18
N ASP A 134 14.26 -2.49 -15.99
CA ASP A 134 14.55 -2.35 -17.41
C ASP A 134 15.41 -1.12 -17.69
N PHE A 135 16.66 -1.32 -18.09
CA PHE A 135 17.56 -0.27 -18.59
C PHE A 135 17.43 -0.18 -20.12
N LYS A 136 16.50 0.66 -20.59
CA LYS A 136 16.18 0.76 -22.02
C LYS A 136 17.11 1.70 -22.78
N LYS A 137 17.67 2.70 -22.09
CA LYS A 137 18.58 3.68 -22.68
C LYS A 137 19.76 3.97 -21.75
N PRO A 138 20.98 4.13 -22.28
CA PRO A 138 22.10 4.63 -21.51
C PRO A 138 21.83 6.08 -21.10
N ILE A 139 22.39 6.50 -19.96
CA ILE A 139 22.27 7.85 -19.43
C ILE A 139 23.67 8.46 -19.36
N PRO A 140 24.10 9.29 -20.32
CA PRO A 140 25.43 9.89 -20.31
C PRO A 140 25.66 10.82 -19.12
N HIS A 141 26.92 11.01 -18.72
CA HIS A 141 27.26 12.14 -17.83
C HIS A 141 26.90 13.48 -18.48
N GLY A 142 26.77 14.54 -17.67
CA GLY A 142 26.36 15.85 -18.21
C GLY A 142 24.90 15.89 -18.64
N THR A 143 24.08 14.97 -18.14
CA THR A 143 22.61 15.00 -18.24
C THR A 143 21.99 15.23 -16.87
N ILE A 144 20.70 15.54 -16.85
CA ILE A 144 19.88 15.55 -15.65
C ILE A 144 19.04 14.26 -15.67
N ILE A 145 18.89 13.62 -14.52
CA ILE A 145 17.91 12.56 -14.34
C ILE A 145 16.79 13.02 -13.42
N GLU A 146 15.58 12.63 -13.78
CA GLU A 146 14.40 12.73 -12.94
C GLU A 146 13.91 11.33 -12.60
N LEU A 147 13.84 11.02 -11.31
CA LEU A 147 13.27 9.79 -10.81
C LEU A 147 11.86 10.07 -10.28
N VAL A 148 10.87 9.30 -10.73
CA VAL A 148 9.47 9.46 -10.34
C VAL A 148 8.98 8.16 -9.71
N GLY A 149 8.74 8.19 -8.41
CA GLY A 149 8.14 7.09 -7.63
C GLY A 149 6.63 7.23 -7.52
N THR A 150 5.88 6.18 -7.87
CA THR A 150 4.42 6.13 -7.80
C THR A 150 3.95 4.79 -7.23
N VAL A 151 3.02 4.81 -6.28
CA VAL A 151 2.37 3.58 -5.78
C VAL A 151 1.47 3.01 -6.87
N VAL A 152 1.69 1.75 -7.23
CA VAL A 152 0.93 1.06 -8.30
C VAL A 152 0.06 -0.08 -7.78
N HIS A 153 0.32 -0.56 -6.57
CA HIS A 153 -0.48 -1.60 -5.93
C HIS A 153 -0.37 -1.53 -4.41
N VAL A 154 -1.47 -1.79 -3.71
CA VAL A 154 -1.53 -1.88 -2.25
C VAL A 154 -2.19 -3.21 -1.88
N GLY A 155 -1.46 -4.06 -1.17
CA GLY A 155 -1.96 -5.28 -0.55
C GLY A 155 -2.38 -5.04 0.89
N ASN A 156 -2.49 -6.11 1.69
CA ASN A 156 -2.85 -6.00 3.11
C ASN A 156 -1.73 -5.32 3.92
N THR A 157 -0.51 -5.88 3.90
CA THR A 157 0.65 -5.36 4.62
C THR A 157 1.74 -4.82 3.69
N SER A 158 1.57 -5.00 2.38
CA SER A 158 2.57 -4.68 1.37
C SER A 158 2.07 -3.63 0.38
N LEU A 159 3.01 -2.96 -0.27
CA LEU A 159 2.73 -2.06 -1.40
C LEU A 159 3.83 -2.16 -2.45
N LYS A 160 3.46 -1.90 -3.70
CA LYS A 160 4.40 -1.81 -4.81
C LYS A 160 4.53 -0.37 -5.28
N VAL A 161 5.77 0.07 -5.44
CA VAL A 161 6.12 1.38 -5.97
C VAL A 161 6.85 1.20 -7.29
N GLN A 162 6.30 1.76 -8.36
CA GLN A 162 7.01 1.89 -9.63
C GLN A 162 7.90 3.12 -9.59
N VAL A 163 9.14 2.98 -10.05
CA VAL A 163 10.07 4.08 -10.24
C VAL A 163 10.45 4.16 -11.72
N ASP A 164 10.13 5.28 -12.33
CA ASP A 164 10.55 5.63 -13.68
C ASP A 164 11.67 6.65 -13.62
N VAL A 165 12.76 6.40 -14.35
CA VAL A 165 13.88 7.35 -14.51
C VAL A 165 13.83 7.94 -15.90
N PHE A 166 13.76 9.25 -15.96
CA PHE A 166 13.85 10.03 -17.19
C PHE A 166 15.23 10.67 -17.27
N VAL A 167 15.80 10.68 -18.47
CA VAL A 167 16.99 11.46 -18.79
C VAL A 167 16.54 12.73 -19.51
N GLU A 168 17.15 13.84 -19.13
CA GLU A 168 16.91 15.17 -19.67
C GLU A 168 18.25 15.79 -20.10
N GLN A 169 18.25 16.38 -21.29
CA GLN A 169 19.41 17.08 -21.82
C GLN A 169 19.51 18.47 -21.17
N MET A 170 20.69 18.86 -20.68
CA MET A 170 20.87 20.12 -19.93
C MET A 170 20.54 21.39 -20.72
N TYR A 171 20.74 21.36 -22.04
CA TYR A 171 20.66 22.55 -22.91
C TYR A 171 19.70 22.37 -24.09
N LEU A 172 18.91 21.29 -24.08
CA LEU A 172 17.93 20.97 -25.12
C LEU A 172 16.62 20.58 -24.45
N ASP A 173 15.50 20.97 -25.06
CA ASP A 173 14.17 20.55 -24.61
C ASP A 173 13.91 19.10 -25.05
N HIS A 174 14.61 18.16 -24.41
CA HIS A 174 14.49 16.73 -24.66
C HIS A 174 14.52 15.95 -23.35
N ARG A 175 13.43 15.23 -23.11
CA ARG A 175 13.24 14.36 -21.94
C ARG A 175 12.65 13.04 -22.35
N GLU A 176 13.25 11.94 -21.91
CA GLU A 176 12.78 10.60 -22.27
C GLU A 176 12.98 9.58 -21.15
N LYS A 177 12.11 8.56 -21.11
CA LYS A 177 12.21 7.48 -20.12
C LYS A 177 13.37 6.54 -20.49
N ALA A 178 14.32 6.39 -19.57
CA ALA A 178 15.50 5.54 -19.75
C ALA A 178 15.42 4.25 -18.95
N ILE A 179 14.91 4.31 -17.71
CA ILE A 179 14.85 3.17 -16.79
C ILE A 179 13.44 3.05 -16.19
N SER A 180 12.97 1.83 -15.95
CA SER A 180 11.73 1.54 -15.24
C SER A 180 11.91 0.32 -14.35
N GLY A 181 11.39 0.37 -13.13
CA GLY A 181 11.41 -0.77 -12.21
C GLY A 181 10.34 -0.66 -11.15
N THR A 182 10.08 -1.76 -10.45
CA THR A 182 9.09 -1.81 -9.36
C THR A 182 9.73 -2.39 -8.10
N PHE A 183 9.43 -1.79 -6.95
CA PHE A 183 9.91 -2.19 -5.64
C PHE A 183 8.74 -2.57 -4.75
N THR A 184 8.88 -3.67 -4.02
CA THR A 184 7.87 -4.13 -3.06
C THR A 184 8.34 -3.79 -1.65
N PHE A 185 7.46 -3.14 -0.91
CA PHE A 185 7.64 -2.76 0.49
C PHE A 185 6.63 -3.49 1.38
N VAL A 186 7.01 -3.72 2.64
CA VAL A 186 6.11 -4.22 3.68
C VAL A 186 6.13 -3.26 4.87
N ALA A 187 4.94 -2.87 5.35
CA ALA A 187 4.77 -2.10 6.57
C ALA A 187 4.99 -3.00 7.79
N ILE A 188 5.78 -2.53 8.76
CA ILE A 188 6.18 -3.29 9.94
C ILE A 188 6.01 -2.49 11.24
N ASP A 189 5.81 -3.20 12.35
CA ASP A 189 5.84 -2.64 13.71
C ASP A 189 7.28 -2.51 14.27
N GLU A 190 7.40 -2.08 15.52
CA GLU A 190 8.69 -1.94 16.21
C GLU A 190 9.42 -3.28 16.42
N ASN A 191 8.68 -4.39 16.44
CA ASN A 191 9.21 -5.74 16.55
C ASN A 191 9.49 -6.37 15.17
N LYS A 192 9.43 -5.58 14.10
CA LYS A 192 9.64 -6.00 12.71
C LYS A 192 8.61 -7.01 12.21
N LYS A 193 7.40 -7.03 12.78
CA LYS A 193 6.28 -7.85 12.30
C LYS A 193 5.43 -7.08 11.29
N PRO A 194 4.98 -7.72 10.19
CA PRO A 194 4.09 -7.07 9.22
C PRO A 194 2.80 -6.58 9.86
N ILE A 195 2.38 -5.36 9.51
CA ILE A 195 1.13 -4.76 9.97
C ILE A 195 0.29 -4.24 8.79
N PRO A 196 -1.07 -4.26 8.89
CA PRO A 196 -1.93 -3.78 7.82
C PRO A 196 -1.68 -2.31 7.49
N ILE A 197 -1.62 -1.98 6.19
CA ILE A 197 -1.54 -0.60 5.71
C ILE A 197 -2.90 0.06 5.92
N ARG A 198 -2.91 1.15 6.67
CA ARG A 198 -4.12 1.94 6.95
C ARG A 198 -3.97 3.31 6.29
N ILE A 199 -4.82 3.62 5.31
CA ILE A 199 -4.86 4.97 4.75
C ILE A 199 -5.74 5.83 5.66
N PRO A 200 -5.22 6.95 6.18
CA PRO A 200 -6.05 7.89 6.91
C PRO A 200 -7.15 8.41 6.00
N ALA A 201 -8.40 8.33 6.48
CA ALA A 201 -9.57 8.88 5.81
C ALA A 201 -9.52 10.41 5.73
#